data_AF-A0A958ZSR2-F1
#
_entry.id   AF-A0A958ZSR2-F1
#
_cell.length_a   1.000
_cell.length_b   1.000
_cell.length_c   1.000
_cell.angle_alpha   90.00
_cell.angle_beta   90.00
_cell.angle_gamma   90.00
#
_symmetry.space_group_name_H-M   'P 1'
#
loop_
_entity.id
_entity.type
_entity.pdbx_description
1 polymer ?
#
loop_
_entity_poly.entity_id
_entity_poly.type
_entity_poly.pdbx_seq_one_letter_code
_entity_poly.pdbx_strand_id
1 'polypeptide(L)'
;MLRIKSLLVTLLLTTIVISHYGQEANVQIKQDHNKIVIKNRNGFSSFDVELRGKIQLSDDDKDIKSMSPDGYLEVKKTVFGSRRTLIVSPEANGLKKEYYEGRTKVPFEPAGRAWMAEILPELVRSTTLGAESRVDRFFKKGGPPAVLNEIDRLESNYVKSHYANLLMKQAIRPNDYSRIIDHIAGTLDSNYYLAGFLKNNMSKFIKSSDALEAAFRATNEMDSDHYKTEVIKTGLESEFITNNAVKVIMKSAGSMDSDHYKTEVLTSLLRKENLDDETIGEMINTSKTIDSDYYRSVVLNRALNKNGLSNTSFQRALESVKDIDSDHYKSEVLTSLLREPINDDLQMTLINITGSIDSDHYSSSVLEVILNKQKVNDQVFTVLMERTGSIDSDHYAALVMKDALSHPLSDNNMISLFEAAGRIGSDHYLSEVLMTAAPKIKNSSERVKDAFNQTARRIDSETYYGRVMRALNDN
;
A
#
# COMPACT_ATOMS: atom_id res chain seq x y z
N MET A 1 -4.65 -44.33 -12.08
CA MET A 1 -3.51 -43.85 -11.25
C MET A 1 -3.13 -42.45 -11.71
N LEU A 2 -3.77 -41.41 -11.17
CA LEU A 2 -3.40 -40.01 -11.40
C LEU A 2 -2.56 -39.55 -10.20
N ARG A 3 -1.34 -39.08 -10.45
CA ARG A 3 -0.49 -38.41 -9.45
C ARG A 3 -0.70 -36.90 -9.55
N ILE A 4 -1.36 -36.32 -8.57
CA ILE A 4 -1.46 -34.87 -8.36
C ILE A 4 -0.14 -34.41 -7.73
N LYS A 5 0.55 -33.48 -8.40
CA LYS A 5 1.74 -32.78 -7.88
C LYS A 5 1.30 -31.79 -6.80
N SER A 6 1.93 -31.89 -5.65
CA SER A 6 1.83 -30.99 -4.50
C SER A 6 2.24 -29.56 -4.89
N LEU A 7 1.32 -28.61 -4.78
CA LEU A 7 1.59 -27.17 -4.80
C LEU A 7 1.84 -26.77 -3.33
N LEU A 8 3.08 -26.49 -2.97
CA LEU A 8 3.41 -25.87 -1.68
C LEU A 8 3.03 -24.38 -1.77
N VAL A 9 1.79 -24.07 -1.42
CA VAL A 9 1.38 -22.70 -1.08
C VAL A 9 1.75 -22.51 0.39
N THR A 10 2.82 -21.78 0.65
CA THR A 10 3.18 -21.36 2.00
C THR A 10 2.14 -20.36 2.48
N LEU A 11 1.11 -20.86 3.13
CA LEU A 11 0.09 -20.07 3.81
C LEU A 11 0.75 -19.42 5.02
N LEU A 12 1.29 -18.21 4.85
CA LEU A 12 1.71 -17.37 5.96
C LEU A 12 0.44 -16.92 6.71
N LEU A 13 0.01 -17.75 7.67
CA LEU A 13 -1.00 -17.38 8.67
C LEU A 13 -0.37 -16.31 9.56
N THR A 14 -0.40 -15.06 9.12
CA THR A 14 -0.20 -13.92 10.00
C THR A 14 -1.35 -13.91 11.00
N THR A 15 -1.08 -14.40 12.21
CA THR A 15 -1.92 -14.16 13.37
C THR A 15 -1.91 -12.66 13.64
N ILE A 16 -2.87 -11.94 13.05
CA ILE A 16 -3.13 -10.54 13.41
C ILE A 16 -3.72 -10.56 14.82
N VAL A 17 -2.85 -10.43 15.81
CA VAL A 17 -3.26 -10.06 17.16
C VAL A 17 -3.63 -8.58 17.08
N ILE A 18 -4.91 -8.28 16.84
CA ILE A 18 -5.45 -6.92 17.00
C ILE A 18 -5.49 -6.61 18.50
N SER A 19 -4.34 -6.29 19.06
CA SER A 19 -4.25 -5.64 20.35
C SER A 19 -4.79 -4.22 20.16
N HIS A 20 -5.90 -3.92 20.85
CA HIS A 20 -6.49 -2.57 20.93
C HIS A 20 -5.51 -1.62 21.65
N TYR A 21 -4.42 -1.23 20.98
CA TYR A 21 -3.49 -0.19 21.43
C TYR A 21 -4.12 1.19 21.16
N GLY A 22 -5.09 1.56 22.00
CA GLY A 22 -5.72 2.87 21.98
C GLY A 22 -6.28 3.32 23.33
N GLN A 23 -6.22 2.49 24.37
CA GLN A 23 -6.55 2.96 25.72
C GLN A 23 -5.34 3.69 26.30
N GLU A 24 -5.50 5.00 26.50
CA GLU A 24 -4.66 5.78 27.42
C GLU A 24 -4.57 4.99 28.73
N ALA A 25 -3.35 4.79 29.24
CA ALA A 25 -2.96 3.71 30.16
C ALA A 25 -3.77 3.56 31.46
N ASN A 26 -4.69 4.49 31.78
CA ASN A 26 -5.50 4.51 33.00
C ASN A 26 -7.03 4.57 32.77
N VAL A 27 -7.53 4.52 31.53
CA VAL A 27 -8.97 4.62 31.22
C VAL A 27 -9.50 3.37 30.52
N GLN A 28 -10.38 2.64 31.21
CA GLN A 28 -11.11 1.50 30.64
C GLN A 28 -12.51 1.94 30.23
N ILE A 29 -12.82 1.79 28.94
CA ILE A 29 -14.16 2.02 28.39
C ILE A 29 -14.75 0.68 27.98
N LYS A 30 -15.92 0.35 28.51
CA LYS A 30 -16.75 -0.78 28.08
C LYS A 30 -18.08 -0.24 27.57
N GLN A 31 -18.42 -0.59 26.34
CA GLN A 31 -19.68 -0.21 25.71
C GLN A 31 -20.45 -1.46 25.32
N ASP A 32 -21.70 -1.54 25.78
CA ASP A 32 -22.74 -2.47 25.33
C ASP A 32 -23.88 -1.64 24.72
N HIS A 33 -24.78 -2.28 23.95
CA HIS A 33 -25.77 -1.67 23.06
C HIS A 33 -26.40 -0.36 23.58
N ASN A 34 -26.75 -0.28 24.87
CA ASN A 34 -27.33 0.91 25.51
C ASN A 34 -26.58 1.39 26.78
N LYS A 35 -25.39 0.87 27.07
CA LYS A 35 -24.67 1.13 28.33
C LYS A 35 -23.20 1.41 28.09
N ILE A 36 -22.74 2.57 28.55
CA ILE A 36 -21.32 2.92 28.57
C ILE A 36 -20.84 2.91 30.02
N VAL A 37 -19.77 2.17 30.29
CA VAL A 37 -19.07 2.15 31.57
C VAL A 37 -17.65 2.66 31.36
N ILE A 38 -17.31 3.75 32.03
CA ILE A 38 -15.98 4.34 31.99
C ILE A 38 -15.39 4.22 33.37
N LYS A 39 -14.20 3.62 33.46
CA LYS A 39 -13.45 3.49 34.69
C LYS A 39 -12.08 4.11 34.51
N ASN A 40 -11.74 5.05 35.38
CA ASN A 40 -10.41 5.60 35.46
C ASN A 40 -9.86 5.40 36.87
N ARG A 41 -8.62 4.93 36.94
CA ARG A 41 -7.91 4.72 38.20
C ARG A 41 -6.54 5.37 38.13
N ASN A 42 -6.38 6.44 38.89
CA ASN A 42 -5.09 7.04 39.20
C ASN A 42 -4.83 6.87 40.70
N GLY A 43 -3.57 6.73 41.13
CA GLY A 43 -3.22 6.32 42.51
C GLY A 43 -3.85 7.13 43.65
N PHE A 44 -4.28 8.37 43.40
CA PHE A 44 -4.92 9.26 44.38
C PHE A 44 -6.42 9.54 44.11
N SER A 45 -6.95 9.11 42.95
CA SER A 45 -8.34 9.35 42.55
C SER A 45 -8.85 8.30 41.57
N SER A 46 -10.10 7.87 41.75
CA SER A 46 -10.80 7.02 40.78
C SER A 46 -12.13 7.60 40.40
N PHE A 47 -12.55 7.44 39.15
CA PHE A 47 -13.94 7.69 38.75
C PHE A 47 -14.51 6.47 38.01
N ASP A 48 -15.74 6.10 38.37
CA ASP A 48 -16.56 5.15 37.63
C ASP A 48 -17.82 5.88 37.16
N VAL A 49 -18.11 5.81 35.87
CA VAL A 49 -19.28 6.44 35.27
C VAL A 49 -20.07 5.38 34.51
N GLU A 50 -21.38 5.31 34.77
CA GLU A 50 -22.33 4.51 34.02
C GLU A 50 -23.36 5.42 33.34
N LEU A 51 -23.50 5.27 32.03
CA LEU A 51 -24.36 6.12 31.18
C LEU A 51 -25.30 5.24 30.35
N ARG A 52 -26.58 5.61 30.30
CA ARG A 52 -27.60 5.05 29.41
C ARG A 52 -28.57 6.14 28.93
N GLY A 53 -29.15 5.93 27.75
CA GLY A 53 -30.11 6.83 27.14
C GLY A 53 -29.51 8.18 26.72
N LYS A 54 -30.37 9.07 26.20
CA LYS A 54 -30.01 10.43 25.83
C LYS A 54 -30.06 11.34 27.05
N ILE A 55 -29.04 12.18 27.23
CA ILE A 55 -28.93 13.11 28.35
C ILE A 55 -28.73 14.52 27.79
N GLN A 56 -29.55 15.46 28.22
CA GLN A 56 -29.43 16.87 27.87
C GLN A 56 -28.95 17.68 29.07
N LEU A 57 -27.85 18.39 28.90
CA LEU A 57 -27.23 19.21 29.93
C LEU A 57 -27.74 20.66 29.90
N SER A 58 -27.57 21.37 31.00
CA SER A 58 -27.71 22.83 31.05
C SER A 58 -26.64 23.52 30.19
N ASP A 59 -26.85 24.80 29.86
CA ASP A 59 -26.00 25.50 28.89
C ASP A 59 -24.57 25.77 29.41
N ASP A 60 -24.39 25.69 30.73
CA ASP A 60 -23.12 25.78 31.44
C ASP A 60 -22.52 24.42 31.82
N ASP A 61 -23.15 23.31 31.41
CA ASP A 61 -22.78 21.93 31.75
C ASP A 61 -22.74 21.64 33.27
N LYS A 62 -23.49 22.38 34.09
CA LYS A 62 -23.55 22.22 35.56
C LYS A 62 -24.82 21.55 36.08
N ASP A 63 -25.78 21.25 35.22
CA ASP A 63 -27.01 20.54 35.57
C ASP A 63 -27.47 19.65 34.39
N ILE A 64 -28.39 18.72 34.66
CA ILE A 64 -29.08 17.90 33.67
C ILE A 64 -30.51 18.45 33.53
N LYS A 65 -30.86 18.88 32.31
CA LYS A 65 -32.17 19.42 31.94
C LYS A 65 -33.18 18.31 31.71
N SER A 66 -32.81 17.25 31.00
CA SER A 66 -33.71 16.14 30.66
C SER A 66 -32.93 14.87 30.32
N MET A 67 -33.64 13.73 30.34
CA MET A 67 -33.14 12.43 29.92
C MET A 67 -34.22 11.68 29.13
N SER A 68 -33.84 10.77 28.23
CA SER A 68 -34.79 9.84 27.61
C SER A 68 -35.39 8.89 28.66
N PRO A 69 -36.51 8.19 28.37
CA PRO A 69 -37.16 7.29 29.34
C PRO A 69 -36.27 6.17 29.89
N ASP A 70 -35.30 5.71 29.10
CA ASP A 70 -34.27 4.72 29.46
C ASP A 70 -32.98 5.36 30.02
N GLY A 71 -33.03 6.67 30.26
CA GLY A 71 -31.91 7.48 30.73
C GLY A 71 -31.41 7.04 32.09
N TYR A 72 -30.08 6.95 32.23
CA TYR A 72 -29.45 6.69 33.51
C TYR A 72 -28.05 7.30 33.55
N LEU A 73 -27.74 8.00 34.63
CA LEU A 73 -26.39 8.44 34.94
C LEU A 73 -26.05 8.02 36.37
N GLU A 74 -24.96 7.30 36.53
CA GLU A 74 -24.33 7.11 37.83
C GLU A 74 -22.86 7.53 37.76
N VAL A 75 -22.46 8.40 38.66
CA VAL A 75 -21.08 8.89 38.78
C VAL A 75 -20.59 8.55 40.17
N LYS A 76 -19.51 7.79 40.26
CA LYS A 76 -18.82 7.46 41.51
C LYS A 76 -17.42 8.02 41.42
N LYS A 77 -17.09 9.00 42.27
CA LYS A 77 -15.73 9.54 42.34
C LYS A 77 -15.17 9.33 43.73
N THR A 78 -13.96 8.80 43.80
CA THR A 78 -13.19 8.65 45.04
C THR A 78 -11.95 9.51 44.94
N VAL A 79 -11.73 10.38 45.92
CA VAL A 79 -10.54 11.23 46.03
C VAL A 79 -10.02 11.13 47.47
N PHE A 80 -8.75 10.77 47.65
CA PHE A 80 -8.14 10.55 48.98
C PHE A 80 -9.00 9.67 49.91
N GLY A 81 -9.58 8.58 49.38
CA GLY A 81 -10.40 7.63 50.14
C GLY A 81 -11.84 8.08 50.40
N SER A 82 -12.19 9.34 50.12
CA SER A 82 -13.55 9.86 50.24
C SER A 82 -14.31 9.66 48.93
N ARG A 83 -15.42 8.91 49.01
CA ARG A 83 -16.26 8.57 47.85
C ARG A 83 -17.55 9.36 47.85
N ARG A 84 -17.88 9.95 46.71
CA ARG A 84 -19.18 10.58 46.43
C ARG A 84 -19.85 9.86 45.27
N THR A 85 -21.18 9.72 45.34
CA THR A 85 -21.98 9.12 44.26
C THR A 85 -23.16 10.01 43.88
N LEU A 86 -23.34 10.24 42.59
CA LEU A 86 -24.48 10.95 42.00
C LEU A 86 -25.22 9.96 41.12
N ILE A 87 -26.52 9.80 41.34
CA ILE A 87 -27.40 9.01 40.49
C ILE A 87 -28.50 9.92 39.97
N VAL A 88 -28.69 9.92 38.65
CA VAL A 88 -29.77 10.65 37.99
C VAL A 88 -30.54 9.72 37.07
N SER A 89 -31.86 9.71 37.23
CA SER A 89 -32.78 8.91 36.42
C SER A 89 -34.07 9.68 36.13
N PRO A 90 -34.79 9.36 35.03
CA PRO A 90 -36.12 9.88 34.77
C PRO A 90 -37.09 9.59 35.91
N GLU A 91 -38.03 10.52 36.15
CA GLU A 91 -39.18 10.38 37.04
C GLU A 91 -40.43 10.99 36.37
N ALA A 92 -41.63 10.67 36.84
CA ALA A 92 -42.90 11.07 36.21
C ALA A 92 -42.98 12.57 35.87
N ASN A 93 -42.41 13.45 36.69
CA ASN A 93 -42.41 14.90 36.51
C ASN A 93 -40.98 15.50 36.53
N GLY A 94 -40.02 14.86 35.86
CA GLY A 94 -38.67 15.40 35.67
C GLY A 94 -37.58 14.36 35.91
N LEU A 95 -36.63 14.71 36.78
CA LEU A 95 -35.47 13.87 37.07
C LEU A 95 -35.36 13.61 38.56
N LYS A 96 -35.24 12.34 38.92
CA LYS A 96 -34.84 11.94 40.27
C LYS A 96 -33.33 12.06 40.39
N LYS A 97 -32.87 12.86 41.35
CA LYS A 97 -31.45 13.09 41.64
C LYS A 97 -31.13 12.61 43.06
N GLU A 98 -30.20 11.65 43.16
CA GLU A 98 -29.78 11.07 44.44
C GLU A 98 -28.27 11.32 44.64
N TYR A 99 -27.90 11.75 45.84
CA TYR A 99 -26.52 12.04 46.22
C TYR A 99 -26.13 11.23 47.45
N TYR A 100 -24.93 10.67 47.43
CA TYR A 100 -24.39 9.86 48.51
C TYR A 100 -22.97 10.28 48.87
N GLU A 101 -22.69 10.28 50.17
CA GLU A 101 -21.35 10.40 50.73
C GLU A 101 -20.99 9.06 51.38
N GLY A 102 -19.97 8.39 50.82
CA GLY A 102 -19.69 7.00 51.11
C GLY A 102 -20.87 6.09 50.72
N ARG A 103 -21.53 5.51 51.73
CA ARG A 103 -22.73 4.67 51.58
C ARG A 103 -24.01 5.36 52.04
N THR A 104 -23.91 6.58 52.58
CA THR A 104 -25.02 7.30 53.19
C THR A 104 -25.68 8.20 52.16
N LYS A 105 -27.00 8.05 51.97
CA LYS A 105 -27.79 8.98 51.15
C LYS A 105 -27.90 10.32 51.88
N VAL A 106 -27.54 11.39 51.21
CA VAL A 106 -27.61 12.78 51.71
C VAL A 106 -28.66 13.54 50.90
N PRO A 107 -29.38 14.53 51.47
CA PRO A 107 -30.24 15.41 50.69
C PRO A 107 -29.50 15.99 49.47
N PHE A 108 -30.16 15.96 48.31
CA PHE A 108 -29.56 16.49 47.08
C PHE A 108 -29.31 18.00 47.17
N GLU A 109 -30.21 18.74 47.84
CA GLU A 109 -30.02 20.17 48.09
C GLU A 109 -29.41 20.42 49.48
N PRO A 110 -28.42 21.33 49.60
CA PRO A 110 -27.67 22.00 48.52
C PRO A 110 -26.43 21.21 48.06
N ALA A 111 -25.98 20.23 48.85
CA ALA A 111 -24.66 19.61 48.69
C ALA A 111 -24.52 18.78 47.41
N GLY A 112 -25.53 17.97 47.08
CA GLY A 112 -25.57 17.20 45.84
C GLY A 112 -25.64 18.08 44.59
N ARG A 113 -26.39 19.20 44.63
CA ARG A 113 -26.42 20.20 43.56
C ARG A 113 -25.04 20.83 43.36
N ALA A 114 -24.40 21.26 44.43
CA ALA A 114 -23.06 21.86 44.35
C ALA A 114 -22.04 20.88 43.76
N TRP A 115 -22.05 19.62 44.22
CA TRP A 115 -21.13 18.62 43.71
C TRP A 115 -21.43 18.19 42.26
N MET A 116 -22.71 18.14 41.86
CA MET A 116 -23.09 17.92 40.46
C MET A 116 -22.56 19.04 39.55
N ALA A 117 -22.70 20.30 39.97
CA ALA A 117 -22.19 21.46 39.25
C ALA A 117 -20.65 21.48 39.16
N GLU A 118 -19.96 20.84 40.10
CA GLU A 118 -18.51 20.65 40.11
C GLU A 118 -18.07 19.53 39.16
N ILE A 119 -18.75 18.37 39.22
CA ILE A 119 -18.28 17.16 38.54
C ILE A 119 -18.69 17.07 37.06
N LEU A 120 -19.87 17.60 36.68
CA LEU A 120 -20.36 17.47 35.30
C LEU A 120 -19.41 18.12 34.26
N PRO A 121 -18.84 19.32 34.46
CA PRO A 121 -17.88 19.91 33.52
C PRO A 121 -16.63 19.05 33.28
N GLU A 122 -16.14 18.35 34.29
CA GLU A 122 -15.02 17.39 34.17
C GLU A 122 -15.44 16.14 33.38
N LEU A 123 -16.63 15.62 33.65
CA LEU A 123 -17.14 14.41 32.99
C LEU A 123 -17.39 14.63 31.50
N VAL A 124 -17.96 15.76 31.10
CA VAL A 124 -18.26 16.01 29.68
C VAL A 124 -17.02 16.18 28.81
N ARG A 125 -15.87 16.52 29.42
CA ARG A 125 -14.57 16.63 28.73
C ARG A 125 -13.82 15.30 28.64
N SER A 126 -14.03 14.43 29.62
CA SER A 126 -13.36 13.13 29.73
C SER A 126 -14.21 11.95 29.25
N THR A 127 -15.49 12.19 28.93
CA THR A 127 -16.46 11.16 28.52
C THR A 127 -17.35 11.65 27.38
N THR A 128 -18.16 10.76 26.81
CA THR A 128 -19.18 11.10 25.81
C THR A 128 -20.53 11.52 26.43
N LEU A 129 -20.56 11.83 27.72
CA LEU A 129 -21.77 12.30 28.42
C LEU A 129 -22.37 13.53 27.73
N GLY A 130 -23.62 13.40 27.29
CA GLY A 130 -24.37 14.49 26.67
C GLY A 130 -23.79 14.99 25.35
N ALA A 131 -22.83 14.27 24.75
CA ALA A 131 -22.06 14.73 23.58
C ALA A 131 -22.94 15.20 22.41
N GLU A 132 -24.01 14.46 22.08
CA GLU A 132 -24.97 14.87 21.03
C GLU A 132 -25.54 16.26 21.33
N SER A 133 -26.11 16.46 22.52
CA SER A 133 -26.72 17.73 22.90
C SER A 133 -25.71 18.87 22.99
N ARG A 134 -24.47 18.60 23.42
CA ARG A 134 -23.39 19.58 23.50
C ARG A 134 -22.94 20.01 22.11
N VAL A 135 -22.70 19.07 21.20
CA VAL A 135 -22.34 19.36 19.80
C VAL A 135 -23.45 20.18 19.13
N ASP A 136 -24.72 19.78 19.27
CA ASP A 136 -25.85 20.55 18.74
C ASP A 136 -25.88 21.99 19.27
N ARG A 137 -25.64 22.15 20.57
CA ARG A 137 -25.63 23.46 21.23
C ARG A 137 -24.48 24.35 20.71
N PHE A 138 -23.26 23.81 20.64
CA PHE A 138 -22.10 24.57 20.13
C PHE A 138 -22.25 24.87 18.63
N PHE A 139 -22.74 23.91 17.84
CA PHE A 139 -23.00 24.11 16.41
C PHE A 139 -24.05 25.20 16.17
N LYS A 140 -25.16 25.21 16.93
CA LYS A 140 -26.16 26.30 16.85
C LYS A 140 -25.59 27.66 17.22
N LYS A 141 -24.64 27.71 18.16
CA LYS A 141 -24.06 28.96 18.67
C LYS A 141 -23.06 29.58 17.69
N GLY A 142 -22.29 28.78 16.97
CA GLY A 142 -21.21 29.31 16.13
C GLY A 142 -20.71 28.39 15.02
N GLY A 143 -21.51 27.41 14.59
CA GLY A 143 -21.18 26.50 13.51
C GLY A 143 -19.99 25.57 13.82
N PRO A 144 -19.30 25.06 12.80
CA PRO A 144 -18.13 24.19 12.96
C PRO A 144 -17.04 24.77 13.87
N PRO A 145 -16.63 26.05 13.75
CA PRO A 145 -15.59 26.61 14.61
C PRO A 145 -15.89 26.51 16.11
N ALA A 146 -17.16 26.69 16.51
CA ALA A 146 -17.55 26.58 17.91
C ALA A 146 -17.45 25.15 18.45
N VAL A 147 -17.70 24.14 17.60
CA VAL A 147 -17.55 22.73 17.97
C VAL A 147 -16.07 22.32 18.00
N LEU A 148 -15.27 22.77 17.04
CA LEU A 148 -13.82 22.51 17.01
C LEU A 148 -13.11 23.08 18.26
N ASN A 149 -13.45 24.30 18.66
CA ASN A 149 -12.94 24.90 19.91
C ASN A 149 -13.33 24.11 21.17
N GLU A 150 -14.46 23.39 21.15
CA GLU A 150 -14.81 22.48 22.23
C GLU A 150 -13.99 21.20 22.15
N ILE A 151 -13.76 20.65 20.96
CA ILE A 151 -12.93 19.46 20.75
C ILE A 151 -11.52 19.64 21.30
N ASP A 152 -10.93 20.82 21.13
CA ASP A 152 -9.59 21.16 21.64
C ASP A 152 -9.48 21.07 23.18
N ARG A 153 -10.61 21.12 23.88
CA ARG A 153 -10.69 21.09 25.35
C ARG A 153 -11.05 19.72 25.90
N LEU A 154 -11.24 18.72 25.03
CA LEU A 154 -11.56 17.35 25.42
C LEU A 154 -10.27 16.59 25.74
N GLU A 155 -10.32 15.72 26.74
CA GLU A 155 -9.12 15.14 27.34
C GLU A 155 -8.54 13.99 26.51
N SER A 156 -9.39 13.13 25.94
CA SER A 156 -8.93 11.91 25.24
C SER A 156 -9.24 11.90 23.75
N ASN A 157 -8.39 11.19 23.00
CA ASN A 157 -8.58 10.98 21.56
C ASN A 157 -9.91 10.29 21.22
N TYR A 158 -10.39 9.40 22.09
CA TYR A 158 -11.71 8.77 21.95
C TYR A 158 -12.84 9.80 21.97
N VAL A 159 -12.85 10.71 22.95
CA VAL A 159 -13.91 11.71 23.10
C VAL A 159 -13.81 12.76 22.00
N LYS A 160 -12.59 13.23 21.68
CA LYS A 160 -12.32 14.12 20.55
C LYS A 160 -12.87 13.55 19.24
N SER A 161 -12.53 12.31 18.90
CA SER A 161 -13.01 11.64 17.68
C SER A 161 -14.53 11.43 17.70
N HIS A 162 -15.13 11.12 18.85
CA HIS A 162 -16.59 11.02 18.96
C HIS A 162 -17.28 12.35 18.64
N TYR A 163 -16.80 13.47 19.21
CA TYR A 163 -17.33 14.80 18.93
C TYR A 163 -17.09 15.21 17.47
N ALA A 164 -15.93 14.88 16.89
CA ALA A 164 -15.65 15.13 15.47
C ALA A 164 -16.63 14.39 14.55
N ASN A 165 -16.93 13.12 14.84
CA ASN A 165 -17.93 12.35 14.10
C ASN A 165 -19.35 12.91 14.27
N LEU A 166 -19.71 13.39 15.47
CA LEU A 166 -21.00 14.07 15.71
C LEU A 166 -21.08 15.41 14.97
N LEU A 167 -19.99 16.18 14.92
CA LEU A 167 -19.89 17.39 14.11
C LEU A 167 -20.19 17.06 12.66
N MET A 168 -19.58 16.01 12.12
CA MET A 168 -19.82 15.59 10.73
C MET A 168 -21.26 15.12 10.46
N LYS A 169 -22.09 14.85 11.46
CA LYS A 169 -23.54 14.59 11.27
C LYS A 169 -24.37 15.87 11.12
N GLN A 170 -23.82 17.04 11.46
CA GLN A 170 -24.49 18.33 11.31
C GLN A 170 -24.59 18.75 9.84
N ALA A 171 -25.43 19.76 9.58
CA ALA A 171 -25.59 20.36 8.26
C ALA A 171 -24.39 21.28 7.91
N ILE A 172 -23.24 20.68 7.63
CA ILE A 172 -22.00 21.36 7.25
C ILE A 172 -21.95 21.60 5.74
N ARG A 173 -21.43 22.76 5.33
CA ARG A 173 -21.20 23.08 3.92
C ARG A 173 -19.94 22.35 3.42
N PRO A 174 -19.92 21.79 2.20
CA PRO A 174 -18.74 21.07 1.69
C PRO A 174 -17.43 21.86 1.73
N ASN A 175 -17.48 23.19 1.58
CA ASN A 175 -16.31 24.07 1.64
C ASN A 175 -15.64 24.11 3.03
N ASP A 176 -16.33 23.68 4.08
CA ASP A 176 -15.78 23.65 5.44
C ASP A 176 -15.12 22.30 5.77
N TYR A 177 -15.29 21.27 4.94
CA TYR A 177 -14.76 19.92 5.23
C TYR A 177 -13.24 19.89 5.33
N SER A 178 -12.52 20.54 4.42
CA SER A 178 -11.04 20.56 4.45
C SER A 178 -10.52 21.16 5.76
N ARG A 179 -11.09 22.30 6.19
CA ARG A 179 -10.74 22.96 7.46
C ARG A 179 -11.03 22.09 8.68
N ILE A 180 -12.16 21.38 8.68
CA ILE A 180 -12.51 20.44 9.76
C ILE A 180 -11.49 19.29 9.78
N ILE A 181 -11.17 18.71 8.63
CA ILE A 181 -10.20 17.62 8.53
C ILE A 181 -8.83 18.06 9.06
N ASP A 182 -8.33 19.21 8.59
CA ASP A 182 -7.02 19.74 8.99
C ASP A 182 -6.98 20.02 10.51
N HIS A 183 -8.04 20.60 11.07
CA HIS A 183 -8.15 20.85 12.51
C HIS A 183 -8.12 19.55 13.31
N ILE A 184 -8.92 18.56 12.91
CA ILE A 184 -9.01 17.27 13.62
C ILE A 184 -7.69 16.49 13.49
N ALA A 185 -7.03 16.52 12.33
CA ALA A 185 -5.73 15.91 12.13
C ALA A 185 -4.66 16.52 13.05
N GLY A 186 -4.67 17.83 13.26
CA GLY A 186 -3.76 18.50 14.21
C GLY A 186 -4.13 18.31 15.70
N THR A 187 -5.32 17.77 16.00
CA THR A 187 -5.84 17.66 17.38
C THR A 187 -5.83 16.22 17.91
N LEU A 188 -5.86 15.22 17.01
CA LEU A 188 -5.86 13.80 17.35
C LEU A 188 -4.45 13.21 17.20
N ASP A 189 -3.83 12.84 18.32
CA ASP A 189 -2.52 12.18 18.35
C ASP A 189 -2.61 10.68 17.98
N SER A 190 -3.79 10.08 18.09
CA SER A 190 -3.97 8.65 17.84
C SER A 190 -4.30 8.35 16.37
N ASN A 191 -3.36 7.69 15.69
CA ASN A 191 -3.54 7.19 14.31
C ASN A 191 -4.83 6.38 14.13
N TYR A 192 -5.20 5.54 15.12
CA TYR A 192 -6.43 4.76 15.08
C TYR A 192 -7.69 5.64 15.05
N TYR A 193 -7.77 6.63 15.95
CA TYR A 193 -8.94 7.49 16.04
C TYR A 193 -9.03 8.50 14.89
N LEU A 194 -7.88 8.99 14.40
CA LEU A 194 -7.82 9.84 13.22
C LEU A 194 -8.23 9.07 11.97
N ALA A 195 -7.67 7.87 11.74
CA ALA A 195 -8.06 7.03 10.61
C ALA A 195 -9.54 6.63 10.67
N GLY A 196 -10.06 6.31 11.86
CA GLY A 196 -11.47 6.04 12.07
C GLY A 196 -12.35 7.24 11.69
N PHE A 197 -12.00 8.45 12.13
CA PHE A 197 -12.69 9.68 11.75
C PHE A 197 -12.68 9.90 10.23
N LEU A 198 -11.51 9.78 9.58
CA LEU A 198 -11.36 9.99 8.14
C LEU A 198 -12.18 8.97 7.35
N LYS A 199 -12.09 7.68 7.68
CA LYS A 199 -12.82 6.60 6.98
C LYS A 199 -14.33 6.71 7.16
N ASN A 200 -14.81 6.94 8.39
CA ASN A 200 -16.24 7.03 8.67
C ASN A 200 -16.95 8.16 7.91
N ASN A 201 -16.20 9.22 7.55
CA ASN A 201 -16.74 10.39 6.88
C ASN A 201 -16.29 10.50 5.40
N MET A 202 -15.54 9.51 4.89
CA MET A 202 -14.96 9.55 3.55
C MET A 202 -16.02 9.70 2.45
N SER A 203 -17.21 9.11 2.61
CA SER A 203 -18.33 9.25 1.66
C SER A 203 -18.80 10.70 1.46
N LYS A 204 -18.52 11.61 2.42
CA LYS A 204 -18.72 13.05 2.28
C LYS A 204 -17.52 13.72 1.63
N PHE A 205 -16.30 13.30 2.00
CA PHE A 205 -15.05 13.90 1.55
C PHE A 205 -14.79 13.66 0.06
N ILE A 206 -15.09 12.47 -0.47
CA ILE A 206 -14.91 12.16 -1.89
C ILE A 206 -15.76 13.04 -2.83
N LYS A 207 -16.76 13.75 -2.30
CA LYS A 207 -17.62 14.68 -3.08
C LYS A 207 -16.99 16.07 -3.25
N SER A 208 -15.84 16.33 -2.64
CA SER A 208 -15.10 17.59 -2.71
C SER A 208 -13.62 17.30 -2.86
N SER A 209 -13.00 17.78 -3.95
CA SER A 209 -11.56 17.59 -4.20
C SER A 209 -10.71 18.07 -3.04
N ASP A 210 -11.04 19.24 -2.48
CA ASP A 210 -10.29 19.87 -1.39
C ASP A 210 -10.41 19.05 -0.10
N ALA A 211 -11.58 18.46 0.15
CA ALA A 211 -11.80 17.63 1.32
C ALA A 211 -11.10 16.27 1.18
N LEU A 212 -11.18 15.66 0.01
CA LEU A 212 -10.49 14.40 -0.28
C LEU A 212 -8.96 14.57 -0.19
N GLU A 213 -8.43 15.66 -0.75
CA GLU A 213 -7.02 15.98 -0.63
C GLU A 213 -6.61 16.26 0.82
N ALA A 214 -7.44 16.96 1.60
CA ALA A 214 -7.19 17.15 3.03
C ALA A 214 -7.15 15.82 3.80
N ALA A 215 -8.02 14.87 3.45
CA ALA A 215 -8.02 13.54 4.07
C ALA A 215 -6.72 12.77 3.75
N PHE A 216 -6.19 12.86 2.53
CA PHE A 216 -4.88 12.29 2.21
C PHE A 216 -3.73 13.06 2.86
N ARG A 217 -3.83 14.38 2.95
CA ARG A 217 -2.79 15.18 3.62
C ARG A 217 -2.67 14.79 5.09
N ALA A 218 -3.79 14.55 5.77
CA ALA A 218 -3.83 14.07 7.14
C ALA A 218 -3.11 12.71 7.34
N THR A 219 -2.94 11.88 6.30
CA THR A 219 -2.15 10.64 6.42
C THR A 219 -0.65 10.90 6.49
N ASN A 220 -0.17 12.09 6.11
CA ASN A 220 1.23 12.44 6.30
C ASN A 220 1.58 12.77 7.75
N GLU A 221 0.58 13.09 8.57
CA GLU A 221 0.74 13.35 10.01
C GLU A 221 0.65 12.06 10.84
N MET A 222 0.32 10.92 10.22
CA MET A 222 0.25 9.63 10.89
C MET A 222 1.62 8.96 10.93
N ASP A 223 1.90 8.19 11.97
CA ASP A 223 3.08 7.32 12.02
C ASP A 223 2.80 5.93 11.43
N SER A 224 1.59 5.40 11.64
CA SER A 224 1.27 4.01 11.29
C SER A 224 0.98 3.83 9.80
N ASP A 225 1.87 3.13 9.10
CA ASP A 225 1.71 2.73 7.70
C ASP A 225 0.39 2.01 7.41
N HIS A 226 -0.05 1.16 8.36
CA HIS A 226 -1.34 0.48 8.27
C HIS A 226 -2.50 1.47 8.19
N TYR A 227 -2.58 2.42 9.12
CA TYR A 227 -3.66 3.40 9.15
C TYR A 227 -3.60 4.39 7.99
N LYS A 228 -2.39 4.80 7.58
CA LYS A 228 -2.19 5.57 6.33
C LYS A 228 -2.81 4.83 5.15
N THR A 229 -2.45 3.56 4.98
CA THR A 229 -2.89 2.72 3.86
C THR A 229 -4.41 2.53 3.85
N GLU A 230 -5.01 2.27 5.00
CA GLU A 230 -6.46 2.10 5.14
C GLU A 230 -7.25 3.36 4.74
N VAL A 231 -6.80 4.54 5.18
CA VAL A 231 -7.42 5.82 4.80
C VAL A 231 -7.25 6.08 3.31
N ILE A 232 -6.04 5.90 2.78
CA ILE A 232 -5.73 6.10 1.36
C ILE A 232 -6.61 5.20 0.49
N LYS A 233 -6.68 3.89 0.79
CA LYS A 233 -7.49 2.93 0.02
C LYS A 233 -8.97 3.29 0.05
N THR A 234 -9.49 3.73 1.19
CA THR A 234 -10.89 4.16 1.31
C THR A 234 -11.15 5.43 0.48
N GLY A 235 -10.24 6.41 0.50
CA GLY A 235 -10.36 7.61 -0.34
C GLY A 235 -10.24 7.32 -1.84
N LEU A 236 -9.42 6.32 -2.21
CA LEU A 236 -9.30 5.81 -3.56
C LEU A 236 -10.51 5.00 -4.04
N GLU A 237 -11.59 4.87 -3.26
CA GLU A 237 -12.88 4.43 -3.81
C GLU A 237 -13.53 5.51 -4.70
N SER A 238 -13.11 6.79 -4.57
CA SER A 238 -13.52 7.88 -5.45
C SER A 238 -13.22 7.56 -6.92
N GLU A 239 -14.17 7.79 -7.83
CA GLU A 239 -13.94 7.57 -9.28
C GLU A 239 -12.80 8.44 -9.82
N PHE A 240 -12.76 9.71 -9.40
CA PHE A 240 -11.77 10.68 -9.85
C PHE A 240 -10.77 11.03 -8.74
N ILE A 241 -9.50 11.17 -9.13
CA ILE A 241 -8.40 11.63 -8.27
C ILE A 241 -7.65 12.77 -8.99
N THR A 242 -7.37 13.86 -8.29
CA THR A 242 -6.59 14.98 -8.86
C THR A 242 -5.10 14.64 -8.86
N ASN A 243 -4.32 15.22 -9.78
CA ASN A 243 -2.86 15.04 -9.80
C ASN A 243 -2.22 15.51 -8.48
N ASN A 244 -2.76 16.56 -7.85
CA ASN A 244 -2.26 17.01 -6.54
C ASN A 244 -2.53 15.99 -5.43
N ALA A 245 -3.73 15.39 -5.40
CA ALA A 245 -4.04 14.31 -4.47
C ALA A 245 -3.10 13.10 -4.67
N VAL A 246 -2.77 12.75 -5.92
CA VAL A 246 -1.79 11.71 -6.21
C VAL A 246 -0.42 12.06 -5.62
N LYS A 247 0.08 13.29 -5.80
CA LYS A 247 1.35 13.75 -5.22
C LYS A 247 1.36 13.68 -3.69
N VAL A 248 0.25 14.04 -3.04
CA VAL A 248 0.09 13.93 -1.59
C VAL A 248 0.14 12.47 -1.13
N ILE A 249 -0.54 11.56 -1.83
CA ILE A 249 -0.52 10.12 -1.52
C ILE A 249 0.90 9.55 -1.72
N MET A 250 1.59 9.93 -2.79
CA MET A 250 2.95 9.47 -3.07
C MET A 250 3.96 9.96 -2.03
N LYS A 251 3.81 11.20 -1.54
CA LYS A 251 4.59 11.68 -0.39
C LYS A 251 4.34 10.80 0.84
N SER A 252 3.08 10.44 1.10
CA SER A 252 2.73 9.56 2.21
C SER A 252 3.39 8.18 2.04
N ALA A 253 3.29 7.57 0.85
CA ALA A 253 3.93 6.29 0.53
C ALA A 253 5.46 6.35 0.68
N GLY A 254 6.11 7.38 0.17
CA GLY A 254 7.57 7.54 0.28
C GLY A 254 8.07 7.73 1.72
N SER A 255 7.19 8.10 2.66
CA SER A 255 7.50 8.22 4.09
C SER A 255 7.21 6.98 4.92
N MET A 256 6.63 5.93 4.32
CA MET A 256 6.33 4.68 5.03
C MET A 256 7.60 3.88 5.28
N ASP A 257 7.60 3.03 6.31
CA ASP A 257 8.70 2.11 6.57
C ASP A 257 8.46 0.76 5.87
N SER A 258 7.22 0.28 5.88
CA SER A 258 6.86 -1.03 5.35
C SER A 258 6.70 -1.05 3.84
N ASP A 259 7.57 -1.82 3.17
CA ASP A 259 7.49 -2.11 1.73
C ASP A 259 6.15 -2.70 1.29
N HIS A 260 5.53 -3.50 2.15
CA HIS A 260 4.21 -4.04 1.91
C HIS A 260 3.17 -2.92 1.74
N TYR A 261 3.12 -1.98 2.68
CA TYR A 261 2.16 -0.88 2.66
C TYR A 261 2.48 0.16 1.56
N LYS A 262 3.77 0.45 1.30
CA LYS A 262 4.20 1.22 0.12
C LYS A 262 3.61 0.61 -1.16
N THR A 263 3.75 -0.70 -1.32
CA THR A 263 3.26 -1.44 -2.47
C THR A 263 1.74 -1.41 -2.56
N GLU A 264 1.02 -1.62 -1.46
CA GLU A 264 -0.44 -1.54 -1.45
C GLU A 264 -0.95 -0.16 -1.88
N VAL A 265 -0.32 0.92 -1.42
CA VAL A 265 -0.68 2.29 -1.81
C VAL A 265 -0.39 2.53 -3.29
N LEU A 266 0.83 2.29 -3.74
CA LEU A 266 1.24 2.55 -5.13
C LEU A 266 0.45 1.69 -6.13
N THR A 267 0.23 0.41 -5.82
CA THR A 267 -0.57 -0.45 -6.71
C THR A 267 -2.06 -0.09 -6.70
N SER A 268 -2.59 0.49 -5.62
CA SER A 268 -3.97 1.01 -5.57
C SER A 268 -4.12 2.28 -6.40
N LEU A 269 -3.14 3.20 -6.32
CA LEU A 269 -3.06 4.35 -7.21
C LEU A 269 -3.01 3.92 -8.67
N LEU A 270 -2.13 2.99 -9.03
CA LEU A 270 -2.00 2.44 -10.38
C LEU A 270 -3.25 1.67 -10.86
N ARG A 271 -4.31 1.49 -10.07
CA ARG A 271 -5.61 1.01 -10.59
C ARG A 271 -6.45 2.11 -11.21
N LYS A 272 -6.15 3.39 -10.91
CA LYS A 272 -6.86 4.53 -11.48
C LYS A 272 -6.63 4.65 -12.97
N GLU A 273 -7.71 4.91 -13.71
CA GLU A 273 -7.69 5.04 -15.17
C GLU A 273 -7.22 6.44 -15.58
N ASN A 274 -7.49 7.46 -14.75
CA ASN A 274 -7.21 8.86 -15.04
C ASN A 274 -5.79 9.30 -14.62
N LEU A 275 -4.77 8.49 -14.91
CA LEU A 275 -3.36 8.84 -14.65
C LEU A 275 -2.66 9.22 -15.95
N ASP A 276 -1.96 10.35 -15.95
CA ASP A 276 -1.06 10.72 -17.05
C ASP A 276 0.31 10.03 -16.93
N ASP A 277 1.06 10.02 -18.03
CA ASP A 277 2.37 9.38 -18.12
C ASP A 277 3.39 9.99 -17.14
N GLU A 278 3.34 11.31 -16.93
CA GLU A 278 4.21 12.00 -15.97
C GLU A 278 4.02 11.44 -14.56
N THR A 279 2.75 11.32 -14.13
CA THR A 279 2.38 10.79 -12.82
C THR A 279 2.77 9.32 -12.68
N ILE A 280 2.58 8.50 -13.72
CA ILE A 280 3.04 7.10 -13.68
C ILE A 280 4.57 7.03 -13.57
N GLY A 281 5.28 7.88 -14.30
CA GLY A 281 6.72 8.02 -14.21
C GLY A 281 7.21 8.44 -12.82
N GLU A 282 6.51 9.35 -12.14
CA GLU A 282 6.78 9.68 -10.74
C GLU A 282 6.55 8.46 -9.84
N MET A 283 5.48 7.68 -10.03
CA MET A 283 5.21 6.47 -9.23
C MET A 283 6.29 5.39 -9.41
N ILE A 284 6.79 5.22 -10.64
CA ILE A 284 7.94 4.35 -10.93
C ILE A 284 9.15 4.82 -10.14
N ASN A 285 9.41 6.12 -10.07
CA ASN A 285 10.52 6.66 -9.28
C ASN A 285 10.31 6.50 -7.77
N THR A 286 9.09 6.67 -7.27
CA THR A 286 8.77 6.41 -5.86
C THR A 286 8.95 4.93 -5.49
N SER A 287 8.78 4.00 -6.43
CA SER A 287 9.06 2.58 -6.15
C SER A 287 10.52 2.31 -5.74
N LYS A 288 11.45 3.23 -6.01
CA LYS A 288 12.85 3.16 -5.54
C LYS A 288 13.00 3.24 -4.02
N THR A 289 11.97 3.69 -3.29
CA THR A 289 11.97 3.68 -1.82
C THR A 289 11.54 2.33 -1.23
N ILE A 290 11.29 1.32 -2.06
CA ILE A 290 10.94 -0.04 -1.63
C ILE A 290 12.20 -0.89 -1.66
N ASP A 291 12.61 -1.42 -0.52
CA ASP A 291 13.87 -2.18 -0.37
C ASP A 291 13.72 -3.61 -0.89
N SER A 292 12.56 -4.22 -0.69
CA SER A 292 12.27 -5.57 -1.18
C SER A 292 12.09 -5.61 -2.69
N ASP A 293 12.99 -6.30 -3.38
CA ASP A 293 12.92 -6.59 -4.82
C ASP A 293 11.57 -7.13 -5.27
N TYR A 294 10.96 -8.02 -4.48
CA TYR A 294 9.63 -8.58 -4.77
C TYR A 294 8.56 -7.49 -4.79
N TYR A 295 8.50 -6.68 -3.75
CA TYR A 295 7.49 -5.62 -3.64
C TYR A 295 7.71 -4.53 -4.70
N ARG A 296 8.97 -4.21 -4.98
CA ARG A 296 9.36 -3.26 -6.03
C ARG A 296 8.96 -3.76 -7.41
N SER A 297 9.21 -5.04 -7.73
CA SER A 297 8.82 -5.63 -9.01
C SER A 297 7.30 -5.63 -9.21
N VAL A 298 6.51 -5.87 -8.15
CA VAL A 298 5.05 -5.79 -8.19
C VAL A 298 4.56 -4.39 -8.60
N VAL A 299 5.16 -3.33 -8.05
CA VAL A 299 4.83 -1.94 -8.43
C VAL A 299 5.24 -1.65 -9.86
N LEU A 300 6.48 -1.97 -10.24
CA LEU A 300 7.01 -1.73 -11.59
C LEU A 300 6.18 -2.47 -12.65
N ASN A 301 5.90 -3.76 -12.46
CA ASN A 301 5.10 -4.55 -13.39
C ASN A 301 3.67 -4.02 -13.50
N ARG A 302 3.09 -3.48 -12.42
CA ARG A 302 1.78 -2.82 -12.50
C ARG A 302 1.84 -1.54 -13.30
N ALA A 303 2.88 -0.72 -13.09
CA ALA A 303 3.06 0.53 -13.83
C ALA A 303 3.26 0.28 -15.33
N LEU A 304 4.11 -0.69 -15.67
CA LEU A 304 4.40 -1.09 -17.05
C LEU A 304 3.19 -1.68 -17.81
N ASN A 305 2.16 -2.15 -17.10
CA ASN A 305 0.91 -2.60 -17.70
C ASN A 305 -0.04 -1.45 -18.07
N LYS A 306 0.34 -0.19 -17.81
CA LYS A 306 -0.43 0.97 -18.26
C LYS A 306 -0.19 1.21 -19.75
N ASN A 307 -1.29 1.52 -20.44
CA ASN A 307 -1.23 1.89 -21.85
C ASN A 307 -0.65 3.30 -22.00
N GLY A 308 0.06 3.55 -23.11
CA GLY A 308 0.49 4.89 -23.50
C GLY A 308 1.71 5.44 -22.73
N LEU A 309 2.52 4.57 -22.13
CA LEU A 309 3.77 4.99 -21.47
C LEU A 309 4.75 5.58 -22.47
N SER A 310 5.37 6.70 -22.10
CA SER A 310 6.43 7.32 -22.90
C SER A 310 7.77 6.60 -22.74
N ASN A 311 8.66 6.78 -23.71
CA ASN A 311 10.05 6.31 -23.61
C ASN A 311 10.76 6.79 -22.33
N THR A 312 10.38 7.96 -21.81
CA THR A 312 10.92 8.50 -20.55
C THR A 312 10.50 7.66 -19.35
N SER A 313 9.22 7.28 -19.27
CA SER A 313 8.71 6.39 -18.22
C SER A 313 9.32 4.99 -18.32
N PHE A 314 9.50 4.47 -19.54
CA PHE A 314 10.26 3.25 -19.79
C PHE A 314 11.70 3.33 -19.28
N GLN A 315 12.41 4.43 -19.57
CA GLN A 315 13.78 4.65 -19.08
C GLN A 315 13.85 4.72 -17.55
N ARG A 316 12.90 5.38 -16.89
CA ARG A 316 12.81 5.41 -15.41
C ARG A 316 12.60 4.02 -14.82
N ALA A 317 11.76 3.19 -15.46
CA ALA A 317 11.56 1.81 -15.03
C ALA A 317 12.87 1.02 -15.18
N LEU A 318 13.57 1.21 -16.31
CA LEU A 318 14.85 0.57 -16.57
C LEU A 318 15.92 0.95 -15.55
N GLU A 319 16.00 2.22 -15.17
CA GLU A 319 16.88 2.66 -14.09
C GLU A 319 16.54 1.97 -12.77
N SER A 320 15.25 1.86 -12.45
CA SER A 320 14.81 1.17 -11.23
C SER A 320 15.14 -0.33 -11.23
N VAL A 321 15.25 -0.96 -12.39
CA VAL A 321 15.62 -2.38 -12.52
C VAL A 321 17.10 -2.63 -12.21
N LYS A 322 17.97 -1.65 -12.47
CA LYS A 322 19.41 -1.77 -12.18
C LYS A 322 19.69 -1.90 -10.68
N ASP A 323 18.80 -1.36 -9.86
CA ASP A 323 18.88 -1.39 -8.40
C ASP A 323 18.17 -2.62 -7.78
N ILE A 324 17.69 -3.57 -8.59
CA ILE A 324 17.11 -4.84 -8.10
C ILE A 324 18.23 -5.87 -7.98
N ASP A 325 18.35 -6.51 -6.83
CA ASP A 325 19.41 -7.49 -6.58
C ASP A 325 19.02 -8.89 -7.10
N SER A 326 17.77 -9.30 -6.90
CA SER A 326 17.28 -10.61 -7.33
C SER A 326 17.18 -10.74 -8.85
N ASP A 327 17.98 -11.63 -9.43
CA ASP A 327 17.91 -12.03 -10.84
C ASP A 327 16.51 -12.40 -11.32
N HIS A 328 15.76 -13.12 -10.48
CA HIS A 328 14.40 -13.52 -10.78
C HIS A 328 13.52 -12.28 -10.99
N TYR A 329 13.50 -11.35 -10.03
CA TYR A 329 12.65 -10.16 -10.13
C TYR A 329 13.16 -9.16 -11.18
N LYS A 330 14.48 -9.08 -11.38
CA LYS A 330 15.10 -8.30 -12.46
C LYS A 330 14.60 -8.80 -13.83
N SER A 331 14.69 -10.11 -14.08
CA SER A 331 14.19 -10.70 -15.33
C SER A 331 12.67 -10.56 -15.51
N GLU A 332 11.87 -10.65 -14.43
CA GLU A 332 10.41 -10.44 -14.50
C GLU A 332 10.04 -9.01 -14.96
N VAL A 333 10.78 -7.99 -14.50
CA VAL A 333 10.53 -6.61 -14.93
C VAL A 333 11.07 -6.35 -16.34
N LEU A 334 12.27 -6.86 -16.67
CA LEU A 334 12.83 -6.74 -18.03
C LEU A 334 11.91 -7.37 -19.08
N THR A 335 11.36 -8.56 -18.80
CA THR A 335 10.41 -9.22 -19.70
C THR A 335 9.08 -8.46 -19.80
N SER A 336 8.68 -7.73 -18.76
CA SER A 336 7.50 -6.85 -18.81
C SER A 336 7.72 -5.60 -19.67
N LEU A 337 8.94 -5.06 -19.71
CA LEU A 337 9.31 -3.98 -20.65
C LEU A 337 9.24 -4.43 -22.12
N LEU A 338 9.35 -5.74 -22.38
CA LEU A 338 9.35 -6.34 -23.72
C LEU A 338 7.96 -6.80 -24.19
N ARG A 339 6.88 -6.40 -23.52
CA ARG A 339 5.50 -6.77 -23.91
C ARG A 339 5.04 -6.05 -25.17
N GLU A 340 5.44 -4.80 -25.32
CA GLU A 340 5.16 -3.99 -26.50
C GLU A 340 6.44 -3.82 -27.33
N PRO A 341 6.32 -3.52 -28.64
CA PRO A 341 7.48 -3.22 -29.48
C PRO A 341 8.25 -2.00 -28.95
N ILE A 342 9.57 -2.16 -28.82
CA ILE A 342 10.49 -1.09 -28.42
C ILE A 342 11.54 -0.83 -29.51
N ASN A 343 12.13 0.37 -29.51
CA ASN A 343 13.16 0.73 -30.48
C ASN A 343 14.49 0.00 -30.23
N ASP A 344 15.35 0.04 -31.24
CA ASP A 344 16.63 -0.69 -31.24
C ASP A 344 17.57 -0.26 -30.10
N ASP A 345 17.57 1.04 -29.73
CA ASP A 345 18.38 1.57 -28.62
C ASP A 345 17.96 0.99 -27.26
N LEU A 346 16.65 0.88 -27.02
CA LEU A 346 16.12 0.26 -25.81
C LEU A 346 16.38 -1.24 -25.79
N GLN A 347 16.30 -1.93 -26.94
CA GLN A 347 16.66 -3.35 -27.04
C GLN A 347 18.13 -3.56 -26.66
N MET A 348 19.06 -2.79 -27.23
CA MET A 348 20.48 -2.87 -26.87
C MET A 348 20.73 -2.58 -25.38
N THR A 349 20.03 -1.60 -24.81
CA THR A 349 20.17 -1.28 -23.38
C THR A 349 19.68 -2.43 -22.50
N LEU A 350 18.55 -3.07 -22.85
CA LEU A 350 18.03 -4.24 -22.13
C LEU A 350 18.98 -5.43 -22.23
N ILE A 351 19.53 -5.72 -23.41
CA ILE A 351 20.54 -6.77 -23.63
C ILE A 351 21.76 -6.54 -22.74
N ASN A 352 22.26 -5.30 -22.66
CA ASN A 352 23.39 -4.99 -21.80
C ASN A 352 23.08 -5.20 -20.31
N ILE A 353 21.85 -4.89 -19.87
CA ILE A 353 21.43 -5.08 -18.48
C ILE A 353 21.32 -6.55 -18.10
N THR A 354 21.05 -7.47 -19.05
CA THR A 354 21.09 -8.91 -18.76
C THR A 354 22.47 -9.39 -18.32
N GLY A 355 23.51 -8.58 -18.52
CA GLY A 355 24.84 -8.82 -17.97
C GLY A 355 25.02 -8.58 -16.48
N SER A 356 24.04 -7.95 -15.85
CA SER A 356 23.96 -7.80 -14.38
C SER A 356 23.06 -8.87 -13.73
N ILE A 357 22.63 -9.87 -14.50
CA ILE A 357 21.92 -11.05 -14.01
C ILE A 357 22.95 -12.16 -13.85
N ASP A 358 23.14 -12.64 -12.62
CA ASP A 358 24.13 -13.68 -12.31
C ASP A 358 23.65 -15.07 -12.77
N SER A 359 22.34 -15.32 -12.69
CA SER A 359 21.74 -16.56 -13.15
C SER A 359 21.62 -16.61 -14.67
N ASP A 360 22.43 -17.47 -15.30
CA ASP A 360 22.37 -17.77 -16.73
C ASP A 360 20.96 -18.09 -17.24
N HIS A 361 20.17 -18.83 -16.45
CA HIS A 361 18.77 -19.14 -16.77
C HIS A 361 17.92 -17.88 -16.94
N TYR A 362 18.01 -16.95 -15.99
CA TYR A 362 17.21 -15.73 -16.03
C TYR A 362 17.74 -14.75 -17.10
N SER A 363 19.06 -14.70 -17.29
CA SER A 363 19.68 -13.90 -18.36
C SER A 363 19.24 -14.41 -19.75
N SER A 364 19.34 -15.72 -20.00
CA SER A 364 18.93 -16.34 -21.26
C SER A 364 17.45 -16.14 -21.54
N SER A 365 16.60 -16.29 -20.51
CA SER A 365 15.15 -16.09 -20.63
C SER A 365 14.80 -14.69 -21.16
N VAL A 366 15.51 -13.64 -20.73
CA VAL A 366 15.28 -12.27 -21.24
C VAL A 366 15.70 -12.17 -22.71
N LEU A 367 16.86 -12.74 -23.09
CA LEU A 367 17.34 -12.72 -24.47
C LEU A 367 16.39 -13.46 -25.43
N GLU A 368 15.87 -14.62 -25.03
CA GLU A 368 14.86 -15.38 -25.80
C GLU A 368 13.57 -14.57 -25.97
N VAL A 369 13.14 -13.80 -24.95
CA VAL A 369 11.98 -12.91 -25.09
C VAL A 369 12.23 -11.80 -26.10
N ILE A 370 13.44 -11.24 -26.18
CA ILE A 370 13.79 -10.25 -27.20
C ILE A 370 13.68 -10.86 -28.60
N LEU A 371 14.30 -12.03 -28.83
CA LEU A 371 14.23 -12.74 -30.12
C LEU A 371 12.79 -13.02 -30.57
N ASN A 372 11.92 -13.40 -29.63
CA ASN A 372 10.57 -13.85 -29.95
C ASN A 372 9.52 -12.74 -30.04
N LYS A 373 9.74 -11.59 -29.39
CA LYS A 373 8.72 -10.52 -29.31
C LYS A 373 9.10 -9.23 -30.00
N GLN A 374 10.39 -9.01 -30.30
CA GLN A 374 10.88 -7.76 -30.84
C GLN A 374 11.35 -7.92 -32.28
N LYS A 375 11.32 -6.81 -33.03
CA LYS A 375 11.96 -6.77 -34.34
C LYS A 375 13.44 -6.51 -34.16
N VAL A 376 14.23 -7.58 -34.23
CA VAL A 376 15.68 -7.54 -34.05
C VAL A 376 16.36 -7.24 -35.40
N ASN A 377 17.05 -6.10 -35.51
CA ASN A 377 17.87 -5.78 -36.68
C ASN A 377 19.28 -6.42 -36.54
N ASP A 378 20.10 -6.36 -37.60
CA ASP A 378 21.45 -6.97 -37.59
C ASP A 378 22.36 -6.45 -36.46
N GLN A 379 22.31 -5.15 -36.14
CA GLN A 379 23.12 -4.57 -35.07
C GLN A 379 22.69 -5.07 -33.69
N VAL A 380 21.37 -5.08 -33.40
CA VAL A 380 20.83 -5.62 -32.15
C VAL A 380 21.14 -7.11 -32.05
N PHE A 381 21.03 -7.85 -33.16
CA PHE A 381 21.34 -9.28 -33.20
C PHE A 381 22.80 -9.57 -32.84
N THR A 382 23.75 -8.81 -33.37
CA THR A 382 25.17 -8.95 -33.02
C THR A 382 25.40 -8.76 -31.52
N VAL A 383 24.86 -7.69 -30.93
CA VAL A 383 24.98 -7.44 -29.48
C VAL A 383 24.31 -8.55 -28.65
N LEU A 384 23.16 -9.06 -29.11
CA LEU A 384 22.47 -10.18 -28.49
C LEU A 384 23.34 -11.44 -28.49
N MET A 385 23.95 -11.80 -29.64
CA MET A 385 24.83 -12.96 -29.75
C MET A 385 26.13 -12.81 -28.97
N GLU A 386 26.73 -11.61 -28.93
CA GLU A 386 27.89 -11.32 -28.08
C GLU A 386 27.57 -11.58 -26.61
N ARG A 387 26.40 -11.11 -26.14
CA ARG A 387 25.91 -11.34 -24.78
C ARG A 387 25.55 -12.80 -24.52
N THR A 388 24.96 -13.51 -25.50
CA THR A 388 24.70 -14.96 -25.41
C THR A 388 26.00 -15.75 -25.27
N GLY A 389 27.04 -15.38 -26.02
CA GLY A 389 28.35 -16.03 -25.95
C GLY A 389 29.11 -15.77 -24.63
N SER A 390 28.65 -14.84 -23.79
CA SER A 390 29.20 -14.60 -22.46
C SER A 390 28.36 -15.22 -21.32
N ILE A 391 27.39 -16.08 -21.65
CA ILE A 391 26.66 -16.91 -20.68
C ILE A 391 27.57 -18.08 -20.28
N ASP A 392 27.73 -18.33 -18.97
CA ASP A 392 28.66 -19.35 -18.48
C ASP A 392 28.14 -20.77 -18.73
N SER A 393 26.84 -20.97 -18.61
CA SER A 393 26.18 -22.23 -18.94
C SER A 393 26.04 -22.43 -20.44
N ASP A 394 26.89 -23.31 -20.97
CA ASP A 394 26.79 -23.84 -22.35
C ASP A 394 25.37 -24.29 -22.73
N HIS A 395 24.63 -24.86 -21.77
CA HIS A 395 23.24 -25.28 -21.97
C HIS A 395 22.33 -24.09 -22.31
N TYR A 396 22.35 -23.04 -21.48
CA TYR A 396 21.49 -21.88 -21.68
C TYR A 396 21.94 -21.03 -22.88
N ALA A 397 23.25 -20.91 -23.12
CA ALA A 397 23.77 -20.29 -24.34
C ALA A 397 23.26 -21.01 -25.61
N ALA A 398 23.31 -22.34 -25.62
CA ALA A 398 22.80 -23.15 -26.72
C ALA A 398 21.29 -23.01 -26.92
N LEU A 399 20.50 -22.87 -25.84
CA LEU A 399 19.05 -22.63 -25.96
C LEU A 399 18.74 -21.33 -26.70
N VAL A 400 19.38 -20.21 -26.30
CA VAL A 400 19.20 -18.91 -26.99
C VAL A 400 19.60 -19.00 -28.46
N MET A 401 20.72 -19.66 -28.78
CA MET A 401 21.17 -19.82 -30.17
C MET A 401 20.23 -20.70 -31.00
N LYS A 402 19.68 -21.77 -30.41
CA LYS A 402 18.68 -22.62 -31.08
C LYS A 402 17.37 -21.88 -31.31
N ASP A 403 16.95 -21.03 -30.37
CA ASP A 403 15.81 -20.14 -30.53
C ASP A 403 16.06 -19.12 -31.66
N ALA A 404 17.24 -18.48 -31.69
CA ALA A 404 17.65 -17.58 -32.77
C ALA A 404 17.63 -18.27 -34.16
N LEU A 405 18.07 -19.53 -34.23
CA LEU A 405 18.02 -20.33 -35.46
C LEU A 405 16.60 -20.69 -35.91
N SER A 406 15.59 -20.57 -35.05
CA SER A 406 14.19 -20.75 -35.45
C SER A 406 13.67 -19.57 -36.30
N HIS A 407 14.35 -18.42 -36.24
CA HIS A 407 14.00 -17.21 -36.98
C HIS A 407 14.76 -17.08 -38.32
N PRO A 408 14.30 -16.25 -39.27
CA PRO A 408 15.08 -15.89 -40.46
C PRO A 408 16.32 -15.09 -40.08
N LEU A 409 17.49 -15.49 -40.58
CA LEU A 409 18.78 -14.83 -40.31
C LEU A 409 19.44 -14.38 -41.60
N SER A 410 20.04 -13.20 -41.59
CA SER A 410 20.96 -12.75 -42.62
C SER A 410 22.29 -13.53 -42.53
N ASP A 411 23.10 -13.49 -43.58
CA ASP A 411 24.43 -14.10 -43.56
C ASP A 411 25.30 -13.53 -42.42
N ASN A 412 25.21 -12.22 -42.16
CA ASN A 412 25.95 -11.57 -41.08
C ASN A 412 25.49 -12.07 -39.69
N ASN A 413 24.18 -12.25 -39.50
CA ASN A 413 23.63 -12.76 -38.25
C ASN A 413 24.01 -14.23 -38.05
N MET A 414 24.01 -15.03 -39.11
CA MET A 414 24.47 -16.42 -39.05
C MET A 414 25.96 -16.52 -38.67
N ILE A 415 26.81 -15.65 -39.21
CA ILE A 415 28.23 -15.56 -38.83
C ILE A 415 28.37 -15.16 -37.36
N SER A 416 27.67 -14.10 -36.92
CA SER A 416 27.69 -13.65 -35.51
C SER A 416 27.25 -14.76 -34.54
N LEU A 417 26.26 -15.55 -34.93
CA LEU A 417 25.81 -16.71 -34.16
C LEU A 417 26.90 -17.78 -34.05
N PHE A 418 27.61 -18.10 -35.12
CA PHE A 418 28.70 -19.09 -35.08
C PHE A 418 29.92 -18.60 -34.28
N GLU A 419 30.25 -17.31 -34.37
CA GLU A 419 31.28 -16.70 -33.52
C GLU A 419 30.93 -16.83 -32.02
N ALA A 420 29.66 -16.59 -31.67
CA ALA A 420 29.17 -16.80 -30.30
C ALA A 420 29.17 -18.29 -29.92
N ALA A 421 28.70 -19.18 -30.80
CA ALA A 421 28.67 -20.63 -30.58
C ALA A 421 30.08 -21.21 -30.36
N GLY A 422 31.11 -20.61 -30.97
CA GLY A 422 32.50 -20.99 -30.73
C GLY A 422 32.95 -20.83 -29.26
N ARG A 423 32.22 -20.08 -28.43
CA ARG A 423 32.49 -19.95 -26.99
C ARG A 423 31.92 -21.10 -26.16
N ILE A 424 31.04 -21.93 -26.71
CA ILE A 424 30.49 -23.12 -26.03
C ILE A 424 31.63 -24.14 -25.83
N GLY A 425 31.87 -24.52 -24.58
CA GLY A 425 32.91 -25.49 -24.21
C GLY A 425 32.45 -26.94 -24.37
N SER A 426 31.17 -27.21 -24.19
CA SER A 426 30.58 -28.54 -24.31
C SER A 426 30.36 -28.95 -25.76
N ASP A 427 31.11 -29.97 -26.20
CA ASP A 427 30.90 -30.65 -27.49
C ASP A 427 29.44 -31.03 -27.74
N HIS A 428 28.75 -31.48 -26.68
CA HIS A 428 27.35 -31.88 -26.77
C HIS A 428 26.47 -30.69 -27.18
N TYR A 429 26.51 -29.59 -26.42
CA TYR A 429 25.68 -28.43 -26.70
C TYR A 429 26.08 -27.69 -27.97
N LEU A 430 27.38 -27.60 -28.27
CA LEU A 430 27.86 -27.05 -29.53
C LEU A 430 27.34 -27.86 -30.73
N SER A 431 27.39 -29.20 -30.62
CA SER A 431 26.84 -30.07 -31.67
C SER A 431 25.34 -29.90 -31.85
N GLU A 432 24.57 -29.65 -30.78
CA GLU A 432 23.13 -29.40 -30.90
C GLU A 432 22.84 -28.09 -31.66
N VAL A 433 23.58 -27.02 -31.38
CA VAL A 433 23.45 -25.74 -32.10
C VAL A 433 23.77 -25.93 -33.59
N LEU A 434 24.90 -26.57 -33.90
CA LEU A 434 25.32 -26.77 -35.29
C LEU A 434 24.40 -27.73 -36.05
N MET A 435 23.91 -28.79 -35.41
CA MET A 435 22.90 -29.66 -36.00
C MET A 435 21.59 -28.91 -36.28
N THR A 436 21.19 -27.99 -35.40
CA THR A 436 20.01 -27.12 -35.61
C THR A 436 20.23 -26.16 -36.79
N ALA A 437 21.46 -25.67 -36.97
CA ALA A 437 21.81 -24.76 -38.05
C ALA A 437 21.97 -25.47 -39.41
N ALA A 438 22.38 -26.74 -39.44
CA ALA A 438 22.77 -27.49 -40.64
C ALA A 438 21.77 -27.37 -41.82
N PRO A 439 20.44 -27.47 -41.64
CA PRO A 439 19.48 -27.31 -42.74
C PRO A 439 19.54 -25.95 -43.45
N LYS A 440 20.05 -24.91 -42.77
CA LYS A 440 20.17 -23.54 -43.31
C LYS A 440 21.51 -23.30 -44.01
N ILE A 441 22.51 -24.17 -43.82
CA ILE A 441 23.89 -23.96 -44.31
C ILE A 441 24.06 -24.28 -45.79
N LYS A 442 23.36 -25.29 -46.30
CA LYS A 442 23.56 -25.75 -47.70
C LYS A 442 23.38 -24.63 -48.72
N ASN A 443 22.37 -23.79 -48.49
CA ASN A 443 21.96 -22.69 -49.37
C ASN A 443 22.50 -21.33 -48.93
N SER A 444 23.32 -21.27 -47.87
CA SER A 444 23.94 -20.01 -47.43
C SER A 444 25.18 -19.66 -48.25
N SER A 445 25.69 -18.44 -48.07
CA SER A 445 26.93 -18.03 -48.74
C SER A 445 28.15 -18.79 -48.26
N GLU A 446 29.22 -18.74 -49.05
CA GLU A 446 30.49 -19.40 -48.72
C GLU A 446 31.06 -18.90 -47.39
N ARG A 447 30.88 -17.61 -47.07
CA ARG A 447 31.30 -17.02 -45.79
C ARG A 447 30.61 -17.69 -44.60
N VAL A 448 29.31 -17.99 -44.73
CA VAL A 448 28.54 -18.67 -43.69
C VAL A 448 28.97 -20.14 -43.56
N LYS A 449 29.23 -20.81 -44.69
CA LYS A 449 29.75 -22.20 -44.70
C LYS A 449 31.12 -22.28 -44.02
N ASP A 450 32.00 -21.32 -44.31
CA ASP A 450 33.32 -21.23 -43.67
C ASP A 450 33.20 -21.02 -42.17
N ALA A 451 32.36 -20.08 -41.71
CA ALA A 451 32.12 -19.84 -40.30
C ALA A 451 31.55 -21.08 -39.57
N PHE A 452 30.60 -21.77 -40.20
CA PHE A 452 30.05 -23.03 -39.70
C PHE A 452 31.14 -24.10 -39.56
N ASN A 453 31.93 -24.32 -40.60
CA ASN A 453 32.99 -25.33 -40.61
C ASN A 453 34.10 -25.03 -39.59
N GLN A 454 34.48 -23.75 -39.43
CA GLN A 454 35.44 -23.33 -38.42
C GLN A 454 34.93 -23.60 -37.01
N THR A 455 33.65 -23.36 -36.77
CA THR A 455 33.01 -23.61 -35.47
C THR A 455 32.87 -25.11 -35.21
N ALA A 456 32.48 -25.91 -36.21
CA ALA A 456 32.39 -27.36 -36.10
C ALA A 456 33.71 -28.02 -35.69
N ARG A 457 34.84 -27.50 -36.18
CA ARG A 457 36.19 -28.00 -35.84
C ARG A 457 36.59 -27.80 -34.37
N ARG A 458 35.79 -27.05 -33.59
CA ARG A 458 36.00 -26.89 -32.15
C ARG A 458 35.40 -28.04 -31.33
N ILE A 459 34.65 -28.94 -31.97
CA ILE A 459 34.13 -30.16 -31.32
C ILE A 459 35.25 -31.20 -31.26
N ASP A 460 35.69 -31.54 -30.06
CA ASP A 460 36.77 -32.51 -29.84
C ASP A 460 36.27 -33.96 -30.01
N SER A 461 35.03 -34.22 -29.60
CA SER A 461 34.40 -35.53 -29.75
C SER A 461 34.14 -35.88 -31.21
N GLU A 462 34.87 -36.87 -31.72
CA GLU A 462 34.65 -37.44 -33.06
C GLU A 462 33.20 -37.86 -33.30
N THR A 463 32.52 -38.35 -32.26
CA THR A 463 31.11 -38.75 -32.34
C THR A 463 30.21 -37.56 -32.61
N TYR A 464 30.36 -36.47 -31.85
CA TYR A 464 29.55 -35.26 -32.02
C TYR A 464 29.91 -34.52 -33.31
N TYR A 465 31.21 -34.40 -33.63
CA TYR A 465 31.66 -33.81 -34.88
C TYR A 465 31.10 -34.57 -36.09
N GLY A 466 31.22 -35.91 -36.08
CA GLY A 466 30.68 -36.74 -37.15
C GLY A 466 29.16 -36.61 -37.32
N ARG A 467 28.40 -36.38 -36.22
CA ARG A 467 26.96 -36.11 -36.30
C ARG A 467 26.66 -34.78 -37.00
N VAL A 468 27.40 -33.72 -36.67
CA VAL A 468 27.24 -32.40 -37.30
C VAL A 468 27.53 -32.49 -38.80
N MET A 469 28.64 -33.12 -39.19
CA MET A 469 29.02 -33.24 -40.60
C MET A 469 28.05 -34.10 -41.42
N ARG A 470 27.45 -35.14 -40.82
CA ARG A 470 26.37 -35.91 -41.47
C ARG A 470 25.12 -35.06 -41.67
N ALA A 471 24.70 -34.31 -40.66
CA ALA A 471 23.54 -33.41 -40.76
C ALA A 471 23.72 -32.34 -41.86
N LEU A 472 24.95 -31.93 -42.16
CA LEU A 472 25.26 -31.02 -43.28
C LEU A 472 25.04 -31.67 -44.66
N ASN A 473 25.30 -32.98 -44.77
CA ASN A 473 25.23 -33.75 -46.02
C ASN A 473 23.83 -34.35 -46.29
N ASP A 474 23.06 -34.63 -45.22
CA ASP A 474 21.75 -35.26 -45.29
C ASP A 474 20.61 -34.27 -45.64
N ASN A 475 20.89 -32.96 -45.57
CA ASN A 475 20.00 -31.87 -46.01
C ASN A 475 20.46 -31.32 -47.36
#